data_AF-A0A3D1F5N7-F1
#
_entry.id   AF-A0A3D1F5N7-F1
#
_cell.length_a   1.000
_cell.length_b   1.000
_cell.length_c   1.000
_cell.angle_alpha   90.00
_cell.angle_beta   90.00
_cell.angle_gamma   90.00
#
_symmetry.space_group_name_H-M   'P 1'
#
loop_
_entity.id
_entity.type
_entity.pdbx_description
1 polymer ?
#
loop_
_entity_poly.entity_id
_entity_poly.type
_entity_poly.pdbx_seq_one_letter_code
_entity_poly.pdbx_strand_id
1 'polypeptide(L)'
;PDGQQVVRVKRGVSIFLSKVQVFDDENNIIGMFKQKFFSLGGAFRVLDDQEQEVCYLKGKWTGWDFRFLAGDNELAHVSKKWAGIGKELFTSADNYVLQIAEDVPADSVARQLIMAAVMCIDMVLKE
;
A
#
# COMPACT_ATOMS: atom_id res chain seq x y z
N PRO A 1 -11.39 0.59 18.81
CA PRO A 1 -11.08 -0.45 17.80
C PRO A 1 -10.92 -1.81 18.50
N ASP A 2 -11.72 -2.79 18.12
CA ASP A 2 -11.82 -4.10 18.83
C ASP A 2 -10.66 -5.07 18.53
N GLY A 3 -9.60 -4.58 17.89
CA GLY A 3 -8.39 -5.37 17.60
C GLY A 3 -8.57 -6.43 16.51
N GLN A 4 -9.68 -6.42 15.76
CA GLN A 4 -9.93 -7.36 14.68
C GLN A 4 -8.90 -7.20 13.56
N GLN A 5 -8.34 -8.32 13.10
CA GLN A 5 -7.45 -8.35 11.95
C GLN A 5 -8.22 -7.89 10.71
N VAL A 6 -7.65 -6.97 9.93
CA VAL A 6 -8.22 -6.52 8.64
C VAL A 6 -7.46 -7.15 7.49
N VAL A 7 -6.13 -7.14 7.59
CA VAL A 7 -5.24 -7.78 6.62
C VAL A 7 -4.02 -8.36 7.34
N ARG A 8 -3.44 -9.41 6.77
CA ARG A 8 -2.14 -9.95 7.17
C ARG A 8 -1.19 -9.91 5.98
N VAL A 9 0.01 -9.39 6.20
CA VAL A 9 1.06 -9.28 5.18
C VAL A 9 2.13 -10.32 5.44
N LYS A 10 2.55 -11.07 4.41
CA LYS A 10 3.65 -12.04 4.49
C LYS A 10 4.70 -11.79 3.41
N ARG A 11 5.93 -11.47 3.83
CA ARG A 11 7.08 -11.34 2.94
C ARG A 11 7.66 -12.72 2.59
N GLY A 12 8.11 -12.90 1.35
CA GLY A 12 8.90 -14.08 0.95
C GLY A 12 10.27 -14.14 1.65
N VAL A 13 10.87 -15.34 1.70
CA VAL A 13 12.15 -15.63 2.37
C VAL A 13 13.40 -15.05 1.69
N SER A 14 13.28 -14.49 0.48
CA SER A 14 14.42 -13.88 -0.20
C SER A 14 14.74 -12.49 0.35
N ILE A 15 16.03 -12.24 0.52
CA ILE A 15 16.64 -10.96 0.95
C ILE A 15 16.27 -9.82 -0.03
N PHE A 16 15.87 -10.15 -1.26
CA PHE A 16 15.24 -9.23 -2.21
C PHE A 16 13.72 -9.34 -2.15
N LEU A 17 13.03 -8.20 -2.02
CA LEU A 17 11.56 -8.04 -1.92
C LEU A 17 10.85 -8.37 -3.25
N SER A 18 10.94 -9.60 -3.73
CA SER A 18 10.39 -9.98 -5.05
C SER A 18 8.87 -10.19 -5.02
N LYS A 19 8.31 -10.67 -3.90
CA LYS A 19 6.88 -10.96 -3.74
C LYS A 19 6.45 -10.82 -2.28
N VAL A 20 5.35 -10.11 -2.04
CA VAL A 20 4.67 -10.02 -0.74
C VAL A 20 3.22 -10.45 -0.91
N GLN A 21 2.74 -11.36 -0.08
CA GLN A 21 1.36 -11.84 -0.12
C GLN A 21 0.50 -11.12 0.92
N VAL A 22 -0.74 -10.82 0.55
CA VAL A 22 -1.75 -10.21 1.42
C VAL A 22 -2.87 -11.21 1.63
N PHE A 23 -3.27 -11.33 2.89
CA PHE A 23 -4.35 -12.19 3.32
C PHE A 23 -5.43 -11.36 4.02
N ASP A 24 -6.68 -11.80 3.91
CA ASP A 24 -7.80 -11.25 4.69
C ASP A 24 -7.76 -11.72 6.16
N ASP A 25 -8.83 -11.45 6.90
CA ASP A 25 -9.03 -11.87 8.28
C ASP A 25 -9.24 -13.39 8.43
N GLU A 26 -9.79 -14.04 7.40
CA GLU A 26 -9.97 -15.49 7.32
C GLU A 26 -8.71 -16.26 6.88
N ASN A 27 -7.63 -15.56 6.51
CA ASN A 27 -6.38 -16.10 5.97
C ASN A 27 -6.45 -16.61 4.52
N ASN A 28 -7.43 -16.17 3.74
CA ASN A 28 -7.43 -16.36 2.30
C ASN A 28 -6.50 -15.35 1.64
N ILE A 29 -5.83 -15.74 0.55
CA ILE A 29 -5.02 -14.79 -0.23
C ILE A 29 -5.98 -13.90 -1.00
N ILE A 30 -5.86 -12.59 -0.80
CA ILE A 30 -6.64 -11.57 -1.54
C ILE A 30 -5.80 -10.83 -2.58
N GLY A 31 -4.48 -11.01 -2.55
CA GLY A 31 -3.59 -10.44 -3.53
C GLY A 31 -2.14 -10.40 -3.10
N MET A 32 -1.34 -9.66 -3.86
CA MET A 32 0.11 -9.64 -3.70
C MET A 32 0.77 -8.41 -4.31
N PHE A 33 1.94 -8.06 -3.78
CA PHE A 33 2.80 -7.01 -4.33
C PHE A 33 3.99 -7.65 -5.03
N LYS A 34 4.29 -7.16 -6.24
CA LYS A 34 5.43 -7.61 -7.04
C LYS A 34 6.26 -6.41 -7.48
N GLN A 35 7.55 -6.45 -7.15
CA GLN A 35 8.51 -5.44 -7.61
C GLN A 35 8.83 -5.66 -9.10
N LYS A 36 8.87 -4.58 -9.88
CA LYS A 36 9.33 -4.64 -11.27
C LYS A 36 10.86 -4.59 -11.31
N PHE A 37 11.50 -5.70 -11.67
CA PHE A 37 12.96 -5.91 -11.64
C PHE A 37 13.83 -4.97 -12.52
N PHE A 38 13.25 -3.98 -13.22
CA PHE A 38 13.98 -3.13 -14.18
C PHE A 38 13.61 -1.63 -14.14
N SER A 39 12.86 -1.17 -13.13
CA SER A 39 12.53 0.26 -13.03
C SER A 39 13.49 0.99 -12.10
N LEU A 40 14.22 2.00 -12.61
CA LEU A 40 15.11 2.92 -11.87
C LEU A 40 14.40 3.75 -10.76
N GLY A 41 13.11 3.55 -10.53
CA GLY A 41 12.29 4.24 -9.53
C GLY A 41 11.48 3.31 -8.61
N GLY A 42 11.69 1.99 -8.64
CA GLY A 42 11.01 1.05 -7.73
C GLY A 42 9.50 0.94 -7.95
N ALA A 43 9.05 0.73 -9.19
CA ALA A 43 7.64 0.52 -9.48
C ALA A 43 7.14 -0.81 -8.87
N PHE A 44 6.11 -0.72 -8.04
CA PHE A 44 5.39 -1.85 -7.48
C PHE A 44 4.05 -2.02 -8.19
N ARG A 45 3.68 -3.28 -8.43
CA ARG A 45 2.34 -3.65 -8.89
C ARG A 45 1.58 -4.29 -7.74
N VAL A 46 0.33 -3.88 -7.61
CA VAL A 46 -0.67 -4.51 -6.77
C VAL A 46 -1.44 -5.47 -7.65
N LEU A 47 -1.40 -6.74 -7.29
CA LEU A 47 -2.06 -7.81 -8.01
C LEU A 47 -3.15 -8.43 -7.14
N ASP A 48 -4.21 -8.93 -7.76
CA ASP A 48 -5.20 -9.77 -7.09
C ASP A 48 -4.66 -11.19 -6.84
N ASP A 49 -5.51 -12.06 -6.32
CA ASP A 49 -5.21 -13.47 -6.05
C ASP A 49 -4.92 -14.29 -7.32
N GLN A 50 -5.40 -13.83 -8.48
CA GLN A 50 -5.16 -14.41 -9.80
C GLN A 50 -3.93 -13.83 -10.53
N GLU A 51 -3.14 -13.00 -9.85
CA GLU A 51 -2.00 -12.26 -10.40
C GLU A 51 -2.37 -11.22 -11.49
N GLN A 52 -3.63 -10.80 -11.58
CA GLN A 52 -4.05 -9.69 -12.45
C GLN A 52 -3.76 -8.35 -11.78
N GLU A 53 -3.37 -7.37 -12.58
CA GLU A 53 -3.03 -6.04 -12.06
C GLU A 53 -4.28 -5.29 -11.62
N VAL A 54 -4.38 -5.01 -10.32
CA VAL A 54 -5.43 -4.15 -9.74
C VAL A 54 -5.04 -2.69 -9.93
N CYS A 55 -3.80 -2.36 -9.57
CA CYS A 55 -3.23 -1.03 -9.77
C CYS A 55 -1.71 -1.06 -9.71
N TYR A 56 -1.08 0.05 -10.10
CA TYR A 56 0.36 0.24 -10.00
C TYR A 56 0.69 1.51 -9.23
N LEU A 57 1.86 1.51 -8.58
CA LEU A 57 2.36 2.69 -7.89
C LEU A 57 3.11 3.60 -8.86
N LYS A 58 2.77 4.89 -8.85
CA LYS A 58 3.43 5.95 -9.61
C LYS A 58 3.82 7.11 -8.69
N GLY A 59 5.09 7.52 -8.73
CA GLY A 59 5.59 8.66 -7.94
C GLY A 59 6.86 8.32 -7.17
N LYS A 60 7.18 9.15 -6.17
CA LYS A 60 8.37 9.03 -5.33
C LYS A 60 7.99 8.52 -3.96
N TRP A 61 8.04 7.19 -3.79
CA TRP A 61 7.78 6.54 -2.51
C TRP A 61 8.78 6.95 -1.42
N THR A 62 10.05 7.21 -1.76
CA THR A 62 11.06 7.72 -0.80
C THR A 62 10.73 9.10 -0.23
N GLY A 63 9.94 9.90 -0.95
CA GLY A 63 9.47 11.21 -0.50
C GLY A 63 8.07 11.19 0.12
N TRP A 64 7.47 10.00 0.27
CA TRP A 64 6.06 9.84 0.63
C TRP A 64 5.11 10.64 -0.28
N ASP A 65 5.37 10.68 -1.59
CA ASP A 65 4.47 11.30 -2.57
C ASP A 65 4.27 10.38 -3.79
N PHE A 66 3.23 9.55 -3.73
CA PHE A 66 2.95 8.53 -4.74
C PHE A 66 1.48 8.15 -4.79
N ARG A 67 1.05 7.61 -5.93
CA ARG A 67 -0.34 7.30 -6.23
C ARG A 67 -0.52 5.86 -6.67
N PHE A 68 -1.67 5.31 -6.36
CA PHE A 68 -2.14 4.02 -6.84
C PHE A 68 -3.06 4.24 -8.03
N LEU A 69 -2.65 3.78 -9.22
CA LEU A 69 -3.36 4.01 -10.47
C LEU A 69 -3.85 2.71 -11.09
N ALA A 70 -5.12 2.65 -11.48
CA ALA A 70 -5.70 1.62 -12.32
C ALA A 70 -5.94 2.21 -13.72
N GLY A 71 -4.96 2.03 -14.62
CA GLY A 71 -4.91 2.79 -15.87
C GLY A 71 -4.71 4.29 -15.59
N ASP A 72 -5.70 5.09 -15.93
CA ASP A 72 -5.76 6.54 -15.66
C ASP A 72 -6.60 6.87 -14.41
N ASN A 73 -7.27 5.89 -13.79
CA ASN A 73 -8.05 6.14 -12.57
C ASN A 73 -7.14 6.14 -11.33
N GLU A 74 -7.25 7.18 -10.51
CA GLU A 74 -6.49 7.31 -9.27
C GLU A 74 -7.29 6.74 -8.10
N LEU A 75 -6.85 5.59 -7.59
CA LEU A 75 -7.54 4.91 -6.49
C LEU A 75 -7.15 5.47 -5.13
N ALA A 76 -5.91 5.95 -5.00
CA ALA A 76 -5.40 6.52 -3.76
C ALA A 76 -4.15 7.37 -3.97
N HIS A 77 -3.94 8.33 -3.09
CA HIS A 77 -2.75 9.18 -2.99
C HIS A 77 -2.15 9.08 -1.60
N VAL A 78 -0.84 8.84 -1.56
CA VAL A 78 -0.02 8.95 -0.35
C VAL A 78 0.82 10.19 -0.46
N SER A 79 0.69 11.07 0.54
CA SER A 79 1.41 12.34 0.60
C SER A 79 2.00 12.56 2.00
N LYS A 80 3.14 13.24 2.10
CA LYS A 80 3.67 13.69 3.40
C LYS A 80 2.71 14.72 4.01
N LYS A 81 2.33 14.55 5.28
CA LYS A 81 1.55 15.52 6.03
C LYS A 81 2.42 16.76 6.30
N TRP A 82 2.01 17.92 5.79
CA TRP A 82 2.64 19.20 6.15
C TRP A 82 2.16 19.62 7.55
N ALA A 83 3.08 20.03 8.43
CA ALA A 83 2.80 20.38 9.84
C ALA A 83 1.99 21.68 10.06
N GLY A 84 1.30 22.18 9.03
CA GLY A 84 0.58 23.43 9.07
C GLY A 84 -0.93 23.22 9.15
N ILE A 85 -1.49 23.48 10.32
CA ILE A 85 -2.93 23.55 10.67
C ILE A 85 -3.51 22.22 11.19
N GLY A 86 -3.68 22.15 12.52
CA GLY A 86 -4.50 21.16 13.21
C GLY A 86 -3.73 20.25 14.16
N LYS A 87 -3.51 20.74 15.39
CA LYS A 87 -3.22 19.90 16.57
C LYS A 87 -4.32 18.84 16.68
N GLU A 88 -3.96 17.56 16.70
CA GLU A 88 -4.46 16.57 17.66
C GLU A 88 -3.85 15.18 17.38
N LEU A 89 -3.29 14.61 18.46
CA LEU A 89 -2.79 13.24 18.67
C LEU A 89 -1.60 12.77 17.81
N PHE A 90 -0.43 12.84 18.46
CA PHE A 90 0.89 12.60 17.90
C PHE A 90 1.42 11.22 18.27
N THR A 91 1.86 10.44 17.28
CA THR A 91 2.74 9.27 17.48
C THR A 91 3.93 9.41 16.53
N SER A 92 5.14 8.98 16.94
CA SER A 92 6.40 9.28 16.24
C SER A 92 6.64 8.52 14.93
N ALA A 93 5.58 8.04 14.27
CA ALA A 93 5.69 7.39 12.96
C ALA A 93 5.73 8.44 11.84
N ASP A 94 6.34 8.09 10.71
CA ASP A 94 6.43 8.93 9.52
C ASP A 94 5.07 9.54 9.17
N ASN A 95 5.01 10.87 9.18
CA ASN A 95 3.77 11.61 9.02
C ASN A 95 3.34 11.63 7.55
N TYR A 96 2.70 10.56 7.07
CA TYR A 96 2.04 10.51 5.77
C TYR A 96 0.52 10.40 5.92
N VAL A 97 -0.20 10.81 4.88
CA VAL A 97 -1.65 10.65 4.75
C VAL A 97 -1.91 9.76 3.56
N LEU A 98 -2.68 8.69 3.76
CA LEU A 98 -3.29 7.90 2.70
C LEU A 98 -4.71 8.45 2.45
N GLN A 99 -4.93 9.01 1.27
CA GLN A 99 -6.26 9.41 0.79
C GLN A 99 -6.71 8.35 -0.20
N ILE A 100 -7.88 7.77 0.02
CA ILE A 100 -8.48 6.78 -0.88
C ILE A 100 -9.64 7.49 -1.59
N ALA A 101 -9.72 7.35 -2.91
CA ALA A 101 -10.76 7.98 -3.70
C ALA A 101 -12.16 7.49 -3.28
N GLU A 102 -13.16 8.37 -3.36
CA GLU A 102 -14.52 8.12 -2.88
C GLU A 102 -15.22 7.00 -3.66
N ASP A 103 -14.83 6.79 -4.91
CA ASP A 103 -15.35 5.76 -5.81
C ASP A 103 -14.80 4.36 -5.52
N VAL A 104 -13.79 4.24 -4.66
CA VAL A 104 -13.27 2.94 -4.20
C VAL A 104 -14.13 2.44 -3.03
N PRO A 105 -14.89 1.34 -3.17
CA PRO A 105 -15.78 0.87 -2.09
C PRO A 105 -15.02 0.52 -0.80
N ALA A 106 -15.67 0.71 0.34
CA ALA A 106 -15.08 0.48 1.67
C ALA A 106 -14.73 -0.99 1.93
N ASP A 107 -15.48 -1.90 1.32
CA ASP A 107 -15.36 -3.36 1.38
C ASP A 107 -14.59 -3.94 0.19
N SER A 108 -14.07 -3.10 -0.72
CA SER A 108 -13.34 -3.59 -1.88
C SER A 108 -11.98 -4.18 -1.52
N VAL A 109 -11.63 -5.29 -2.17
CA VAL A 109 -10.29 -5.89 -2.10
C VAL A 109 -9.21 -4.88 -2.52
N ALA A 110 -9.49 -4.01 -3.49
CA ALA A 110 -8.57 -2.96 -3.90
C ALA A 110 -8.19 -2.04 -2.72
N ARG A 111 -9.16 -1.62 -1.89
CA ARG A 111 -8.92 -0.80 -0.70
C ARG A 111 -8.05 -1.52 0.33
N GLN A 112 -8.32 -2.79 0.59
CA GLN A 112 -7.53 -3.62 1.49
C GLN A 112 -6.09 -3.78 1.00
N LEU A 113 -5.91 -4.03 -0.31
CA LEU A 113 -4.60 -4.15 -0.94
C LEU A 113 -3.82 -2.83 -0.92
N ILE A 114 -4.47 -1.69 -1.16
CA ILE A 114 -3.84 -0.36 -1.04
C ILE A 114 -3.34 -0.14 0.40
N MET A 115 -4.17 -0.45 1.39
CA MET A 115 -3.79 -0.32 2.80
C MET A 115 -2.59 -1.21 3.15
N ALA A 116 -2.60 -2.47 2.73
CA ALA A 116 -1.49 -3.40 2.92
C ALA A 116 -0.21 -2.93 2.21
N ALA A 117 -0.31 -2.34 1.02
CA ALA A 117 0.84 -1.83 0.27
C ALA A 117 1.52 -0.67 1.00
N VAL A 118 0.73 0.25 1.55
CA VAL A 118 1.26 1.38 2.33
C VAL A 118 1.98 0.89 3.58
N MET A 119 1.43 -0.10 4.29
CA MET A 119 2.12 -0.74 5.42
C MET A 119 3.43 -1.42 5.00
N CYS A 120 3.44 -2.13 3.87
CA CYS A 120 4.67 -2.74 3.35
C CYS A 120 5.76 -1.70 3.05
N ILE A 121 5.39 -0.57 2.45
CA ILE A 121 6.33 0.51 2.13
C ILE A 121 6.90 1.12 3.40
N ASP A 122 6.06 1.35 4.42
CA ASP A 122 6.49 1.84 5.74
C ASP A 122 7.51 0.89 6.39
N MET A 123 7.23 -0.42 6.38
CA MET A 123 8.15 -1.43 6.91
C MET A 123 9.48 -1.46 6.15
N VAL A 124 9.44 -1.38 4.81
CA VAL A 124 10.64 -1.40 3.96
C VAL A 124 11.47 -0.12 4.09
N LEU A 125 10.85 1.03 4.35
CA LEU A 125 11.55 2.30 4.56
C LEU A 125 12.20 2.42 5.95
N LYS A 126 11.68 1.70 6.94
CA LYS A 126 12.20 1.71 8.33
C LYS A 126 13.31 0.68 8.58
N GLU A 127 13.51 -0.29 7.69
CA GLU A 127 14.65 -1.22 7.69
C GLU A 127 15.87 -0.62 6.97
#